data_AF-A0A9J6P260-F1
#
_entry.id   AF-A0A9J6P260-F1
#
_cell.length_a   1.000
_cell.length_b   1.000
_cell.length_c   1.000
_cell.angle_alpha   90.00
_cell.angle_beta   90.00
_cell.angle_gamma   90.00
#
_symmetry.space_group_name_H-M   'P 1'
#
loop_
_entity.id
_entity.type
_entity.pdbx_description
1 polymer ?
#
loop_
_entity_poly.entity_id
_entity_poly.type
_entity_poly.pdbx_seq_one_letter_code
_entity_poly.pdbx_strand_id
1 'polypeptide(L)'
;MSQFYYIASPRKLDIGTFGTKKVDVEEVEIISTYKILVNSTREIECEFPIYEGKSLDEVKKGLMIYDTEEDAKGIYIGELSNGAEMVKHHFTNEFVYDLAPVFGNFDCSYYFKGNYGEGDRYNKCFKVLFEYIRERLNHGEFIEVFASWADEEKLDRKVELDRDIFLNDEISYGDFQIKDRQYTRFFL
;
A
#
# COMPACT_ATOMS: atom_id res chain seq x y z
N MET A 1 15.71 -2.98 -7.05
CA MET A 1 14.64 -3.90 -7.48
C MET A 1 13.38 -3.51 -6.73
N SER A 2 12.20 -3.66 -7.33
CA SER A 2 10.92 -3.29 -6.70
C SER A 2 10.22 -4.53 -6.16
N GLN A 3 9.69 -4.45 -4.95
CA GLN A 3 8.89 -5.53 -4.34
C GLN A 3 7.41 -5.29 -4.63
N PHE A 4 6.72 -6.33 -5.06
CA PHE A 4 5.29 -6.34 -5.32
C PHE A 4 4.55 -7.10 -4.23
N TYR A 5 3.31 -6.70 -3.99
CA TYR A 5 2.40 -7.37 -3.08
C TYR A 5 1.11 -7.69 -3.82
N TYR A 6 0.51 -8.82 -3.45
CA TYR A 6 -0.69 -9.34 -4.08
C TYR A 6 -1.65 -9.77 -3.00
N ILE A 7 -2.94 -9.56 -3.22
CA ILE A 7 -4.00 -9.88 -2.27
C ILE A 7 -5.03 -10.76 -2.96
N ALA A 8 -5.45 -11.84 -2.29
CA ALA A 8 -6.50 -12.72 -2.76
C ALA A 8 -7.63 -12.85 -1.74
N SER A 9 -8.85 -12.93 -2.23
CA SER A 9 -10.07 -12.91 -1.42
C SER A 9 -11.08 -13.93 -1.94
N PRO A 10 -11.87 -14.57 -1.05
CA PRO A 10 -12.94 -15.50 -1.47
C PRO A 10 -14.06 -14.79 -2.24
N ARG A 11 -14.06 -13.45 -2.25
CA ARG A 11 -15.07 -12.59 -2.91
C ARG A 11 -14.38 -11.46 -3.65
N LYS A 12 -15.08 -10.88 -4.61
CA LYS A 12 -14.62 -9.68 -5.31
C LYS A 12 -14.34 -8.55 -4.32
N LEU A 13 -13.16 -7.95 -4.44
CA LEU A 13 -12.73 -6.80 -3.68
C LEU A 13 -13.07 -5.50 -4.44
N ASP A 14 -13.30 -4.44 -3.68
CA ASP A 14 -13.39 -3.09 -4.23
C ASP A 14 -11.99 -2.64 -4.65
N ILE A 15 -11.86 -2.22 -5.90
CA ILE A 15 -10.62 -1.70 -6.48
C ILE A 15 -10.59 -0.19 -6.24
N GLY A 16 -9.39 0.33 -5.94
CA GLY A 16 -9.17 1.76 -5.75
C GLY A 16 -8.13 2.06 -4.68
N THR A 17 -8.09 3.32 -4.28
CA THR A 17 -7.23 3.82 -3.21
C THR A 17 -8.05 4.00 -1.94
N PHE A 18 -7.54 3.49 -0.82
CA PHE A 18 -8.19 3.53 0.49
C PHE A 18 -7.27 4.19 1.52
N GLY A 19 -7.86 4.89 2.49
CA GLY A 19 -7.16 5.51 3.61
C GLY A 19 -6.58 6.90 3.35
N THR A 20 -6.48 7.34 2.08
CA THR A 20 -5.98 8.69 1.76
C THR A 20 -7.05 9.76 1.98
N LYS A 21 -6.62 10.97 2.37
CA LYS A 21 -7.52 12.11 2.62
C LYS A 21 -7.06 13.34 1.85
N LYS A 22 -7.59 13.48 0.63
CA LYS A 22 -7.27 14.63 -0.24
C LYS A 22 -7.89 15.91 0.31
N VAL A 23 -7.25 17.03 0.03
CA VAL A 23 -7.77 18.37 0.29
C VAL A 23 -7.93 19.10 -1.04
N ASP A 24 -9.08 19.76 -1.20
CA ASP A 24 -9.27 20.73 -2.28
C ASP A 24 -8.59 22.04 -1.86
N VAL A 25 -7.60 22.49 -2.62
CA VAL A 25 -6.95 23.78 -2.39
C VAL A 25 -7.28 24.74 -3.52
N GLU A 26 -7.63 25.97 -3.14
CA GLU A 26 -8.00 27.03 -4.07
C GLU A 26 -6.76 27.65 -4.76
N GLU A 27 -5.62 27.68 -4.07
CA GLU A 27 -4.36 28.23 -4.59
C GLU A 27 -3.18 27.29 -4.33
N VAL A 28 -2.35 27.07 -5.36
CA VAL A 28 -1.12 26.27 -5.29
C VAL A 28 0.00 27.12 -5.85
N GLU A 29 0.99 27.43 -5.02
CA GLU A 29 2.22 28.08 -5.46
C GLU A 29 3.20 27.00 -5.96
N ILE A 30 3.35 26.89 -7.28
CA ILE A 30 4.27 25.91 -7.89
C ILE A 30 5.67 26.52 -7.92
N ILE A 31 6.48 26.20 -6.92
CA ILE A 31 7.83 26.77 -6.76
C ILE A 31 8.88 26.03 -7.62
N SER A 32 8.60 24.78 -8.01
CA SER A 32 9.32 24.06 -9.07
C SER A 32 8.55 22.79 -9.45
N THR A 33 8.78 22.30 -10.66
CA THR A 33 8.18 21.08 -11.21
C THR A 33 8.35 19.90 -10.22
N TYR A 34 7.24 19.24 -9.87
CA TYR A 34 7.10 18.08 -8.95
C TYR A 34 7.24 18.37 -7.46
N LYS A 35 6.14 18.72 -6.78
CA LYS A 35 6.00 18.56 -5.31
C LYS A 35 4.58 18.13 -4.98
N ILE A 36 4.44 17.06 -4.19
CA ILE A 36 3.21 16.83 -3.42
C ILE A 36 3.22 17.91 -2.36
N LEU A 37 2.32 18.90 -2.47
CA LEU A 37 2.19 19.89 -1.42
C LEU A 37 1.45 19.24 -0.26
N VAL A 38 2.19 19.06 0.82
CA VAL A 38 1.63 18.87 2.15
C VAL A 38 1.50 20.27 2.75
N ASN A 39 0.27 20.69 3.05
CA ASN A 39 -0.05 22.03 3.56
C ASN A 39 0.75 22.41 4.84
N SER A 40 1.27 21.42 5.57
CA SER A 40 2.15 21.64 6.72
C SER A 40 3.61 21.87 6.35
N THR A 41 4.02 23.09 5.97
CA THR A 41 5.40 23.67 6.02
C THR A 41 6.63 22.83 5.58
N ARG A 42 6.43 21.65 5.01
CA ARG A 42 7.44 20.66 4.67
C ARG A 42 7.11 20.10 3.31
N GLU A 43 7.98 20.41 2.36
CA GLU A 43 7.95 19.88 1.02
C GLU A 43 8.30 18.38 1.07
N ILE A 44 7.43 17.52 0.56
CA ILE A 44 7.78 16.12 0.31
C ILE A 44 8.22 16.04 -1.15
N GLU A 45 9.52 15.84 -1.36
CA GLU A 45 10.06 15.53 -2.67
C GLU A 45 9.65 14.10 -3.05
N CYS A 46 8.93 13.96 -4.16
CA CYS A 46 8.66 12.69 -4.80
C CYS A 46 9.00 12.84 -6.29
N GLU A 47 9.95 12.05 -6.77
CA GLU A 47 10.36 12.06 -8.17
C GLU A 47 9.33 11.32 -9.04
N PHE A 48 8.63 12.04 -9.91
CA PHE A 48 7.78 11.46 -10.96
C PHE A 48 8.16 12.04 -12.34
N PRO A 49 7.96 11.29 -13.44
CA PRO A 49 8.51 11.63 -14.75
C PRO A 49 7.92 12.91 -15.35
N ILE A 50 8.72 13.53 -16.21
CA ILE A 50 8.50 14.88 -16.68
C ILE A 50 7.36 14.96 -17.71
N TYR A 51 6.31 15.76 -17.46
CA TYR A 51 5.29 16.07 -18.48
C TYR A 51 5.64 17.40 -19.17
N GLU A 52 6.56 17.36 -20.13
CA GLU A 52 6.81 18.52 -21.00
C GLU A 52 5.52 18.90 -21.76
N GLY A 53 5.15 20.19 -21.71
CA GLY A 53 4.10 20.78 -22.57
C GLY A 53 2.70 20.94 -21.97
N LYS A 54 2.48 20.71 -20.67
CA LYS A 54 1.17 20.95 -20.02
C LYS A 54 1.06 22.34 -19.37
N SER A 55 -0.12 22.96 -19.45
CA SER A 55 -0.45 24.22 -18.77
C SER A 55 -0.60 24.07 -17.26
N LEU A 56 -0.48 25.17 -16.51
CA LEU A 56 -0.61 25.17 -15.04
C LEU A 56 -1.93 24.56 -14.56
N ASP A 57 -3.04 24.84 -15.26
CA ASP A 57 -4.35 24.30 -14.94
C ASP A 57 -4.45 22.80 -15.23
N GLU A 58 -3.74 22.30 -16.25
CA GLU A 58 -3.64 20.87 -16.53
C GLU A 58 -2.76 20.14 -15.52
N VAL A 59 -1.73 20.81 -14.99
CA VAL A 59 -0.90 20.30 -13.89
C VAL A 59 -1.72 20.25 -12.60
N LYS A 60 -2.46 21.31 -12.26
CA LYS A 60 -3.35 21.37 -11.08
C LYS A 60 -4.40 20.27 -11.09
N LYS A 61 -5.01 19.98 -12.25
CA LYS A 61 -5.97 18.85 -12.40
C LYS A 61 -5.36 17.47 -12.11
N GLY A 62 -4.03 17.33 -12.22
CA GLY A 62 -3.31 16.09 -11.92
C GLY A 62 -2.65 16.04 -10.56
N LEU A 63 -2.68 17.13 -9.78
CA LEU A 63 -2.04 17.19 -8.47
C LEU A 63 -2.95 16.61 -7.39
N MET A 64 -2.35 15.80 -6.53
CA MET A 64 -2.99 15.20 -5.37
C MET A 64 -2.42 15.89 -4.14
N ILE A 65 -3.27 16.60 -3.41
CA ILE A 65 -2.87 17.52 -2.34
C ILE A 65 -3.43 16.99 -1.02
N TYR A 66 -2.58 16.97 0.00
CA TYR A 66 -2.85 16.37 1.30
C TYR A 66 -2.49 17.37 2.41
N ASP A 67 -3.15 17.30 3.55
CA ASP A 67 -2.86 18.21 4.67
C ASP A 67 -1.59 17.77 5.42
N THR A 68 -1.42 16.45 5.58
CA THR A 68 -0.28 15.83 6.25
C THR A 68 0.30 14.66 5.43
N GLU A 69 1.55 14.26 5.71
CA GLU A 69 2.14 13.02 5.16
C GLU A 69 1.28 11.79 5.49
N GLU A 70 0.76 11.76 6.72
CA GLU A 70 -0.13 10.70 7.17
C GLU A 70 -1.39 10.63 6.31
N ASP A 71 -1.97 11.76 5.90
CA ASP A 71 -3.15 11.80 5.02
C ASP A 71 -2.87 11.30 3.59
N ALA A 72 -1.62 11.37 3.12
CA ALA A 72 -1.21 10.80 1.84
C ALA A 72 -1.07 9.27 1.90
N LYS A 73 -0.76 8.70 3.07
CA LYS A 73 -0.54 7.27 3.25
C LYS A 73 -1.84 6.45 3.15
N GLY A 74 -1.78 5.28 2.55
CA GLY A 74 -2.91 4.37 2.40
C GLY A 74 -2.55 3.08 1.67
N ILE A 75 -3.56 2.42 1.09
CA ILE A 75 -3.36 1.26 0.23
C ILE A 75 -4.05 1.47 -1.12
N TYR A 76 -3.55 0.78 -2.13
CA TYR A 76 -4.15 0.65 -3.43
C TYR A 76 -4.40 -0.83 -3.73
N ILE A 77 -5.62 -1.14 -4.15
CA ILE A 77 -6.00 -2.46 -4.66
C ILE A 77 -6.34 -2.28 -6.13
N GLY A 78 -5.61 -2.96 -7.00
CA GLY A 78 -5.71 -2.87 -8.45
C GLY A 78 -6.12 -4.19 -9.09
N GLU A 79 -6.62 -4.16 -10.33
CA GLU A 79 -6.63 -5.37 -11.15
C GLU A 79 -5.20 -5.92 -11.27
N LEU A 80 -5.08 -7.25 -11.31
CA LEU A 80 -3.79 -7.90 -11.47
C LEU A 80 -3.14 -7.44 -12.77
N SER A 81 -1.94 -6.85 -12.67
CA SER A 81 -1.22 -6.33 -13.82
C SER A 81 -0.89 -7.43 -14.85
N ASN A 82 -0.88 -7.06 -16.14
CA ASN A 82 -0.51 -7.96 -17.23
C ASN A 82 0.90 -8.54 -16.97
N GLY A 83 0.98 -9.85 -16.77
CA GLY A 83 2.22 -10.56 -16.44
C GLY A 83 2.26 -11.11 -15.01
N ALA A 84 1.52 -10.52 -14.06
CA ALA A 84 1.46 -11.02 -12.69
C ALA A 84 0.53 -12.23 -12.52
N GLU A 85 -0.14 -12.69 -13.58
CA GLU A 85 -0.98 -13.89 -13.62
C GLU A 85 -0.29 -15.13 -13.04
N MET A 86 1.03 -15.23 -13.18
CA MET A 86 1.80 -16.33 -12.62
C MET A 86 1.72 -16.37 -11.10
N VAL A 87 1.42 -15.29 -10.38
CA VAL A 87 1.30 -15.30 -8.91
C VAL A 87 0.11 -16.13 -8.41
N LYS A 88 -0.91 -16.36 -9.26
CA LYS A 88 -2.16 -17.02 -8.86
C LYS A 88 -1.96 -18.41 -8.27
N HIS A 89 -0.89 -19.13 -8.65
CA HIS A 89 -0.62 -20.47 -8.11
C HIS A 89 -0.31 -20.48 -6.60
N HIS A 90 0.07 -19.34 -6.01
CA HIS A 90 0.32 -19.22 -4.57
C HIS A 90 -0.95 -19.14 -3.74
N PHE A 91 -2.07 -18.76 -4.37
CA PHE A 91 -3.33 -18.43 -3.72
C PHE A 91 -4.32 -19.58 -3.80
N THR A 92 -5.16 -19.69 -2.78
CA THR A 92 -6.28 -20.62 -2.73
C THR A 92 -7.60 -19.95 -3.07
N ASN A 93 -7.70 -18.64 -2.82
CA ASN A 93 -8.84 -17.82 -3.20
C ASN A 93 -8.81 -17.45 -4.70
N GLU A 94 -9.99 -17.35 -5.29
CA GLU A 94 -10.17 -17.12 -6.74
C GLU A 94 -9.84 -15.68 -7.17
N PHE A 95 -10.23 -14.69 -6.37
CA PHE A 95 -10.13 -13.29 -6.75
C PHE A 95 -8.80 -12.70 -6.28
N VAL A 96 -7.85 -12.57 -7.21
CA VAL A 96 -6.48 -12.08 -6.97
C VAL A 96 -6.28 -10.69 -7.57
N TYR A 97 -5.63 -9.81 -6.81
CA TYR A 97 -5.45 -8.38 -7.11
C TYR A 97 -4.02 -7.92 -6.82
N ASP A 98 -3.62 -6.83 -7.47
CA ASP A 98 -2.41 -6.09 -7.08
C ASP A 98 -2.69 -5.34 -5.78
N LEU A 99 -1.74 -5.40 -4.84
CA LEU A 99 -1.76 -4.64 -3.60
C LEU A 99 -0.52 -3.75 -3.55
N ALA A 100 -0.71 -2.46 -3.31
CA ALA A 100 0.40 -1.53 -3.16
C ALA A 100 0.18 -0.58 -1.98
N PRO A 101 1.23 -0.26 -1.21
CA PRO A 101 1.17 0.87 -0.29
C PRO A 101 1.15 2.17 -1.09
N VAL A 102 0.33 3.12 -0.68
CA VAL A 102 0.28 4.47 -1.26
C VAL A 102 1.07 5.38 -0.33
N PHE A 103 2.14 6.01 -0.84
CA PHE A 103 3.05 6.89 -0.07
C PHE A 103 3.58 6.31 1.25
N GLY A 104 3.70 4.98 1.33
CA GLY A 104 4.17 4.24 2.49
C GLY A 104 4.81 2.89 2.12
N ASN A 105 4.82 1.93 3.04
CA ASN A 105 5.34 0.58 2.79
C ASN A 105 4.55 -0.48 3.57
N PHE A 106 4.88 -1.78 3.42
CA PHE A 106 4.36 -2.87 4.27
C PHE A 106 5.45 -3.42 5.19
N ASP A 107 6.10 -2.51 5.92
CA ASP A 107 7.18 -2.80 6.85
C ASP A 107 7.08 -1.91 8.10
N CYS A 108 6.80 -2.52 9.25
CA CYS A 108 6.87 -1.87 10.57
C CYS A 108 8.21 -2.13 11.27
N SER A 109 9.17 -2.81 10.62
CA SER A 109 10.46 -3.07 11.25
C SER A 109 11.23 -1.77 11.47
N TYR A 110 11.93 -1.73 12.60
CA TYR A 110 12.64 -0.58 13.14
C TYR A 110 13.72 0.05 12.22
N TYR A 111 13.99 -0.55 11.05
CA TYR A 111 15.07 -0.15 10.14
C TYR A 111 14.82 1.13 9.33
N PHE A 112 13.61 1.70 9.37
CA PHE A 112 13.31 3.02 8.81
C PHE A 112 13.45 4.19 9.81
N LYS A 113 14.33 4.08 10.82
CA LYS A 113 14.80 5.24 11.62
C LYS A 113 15.80 6.12 10.84
N GLY A 114 15.50 6.44 9.58
CA GLY A 114 16.24 7.42 8.79
C GLY A 114 15.46 8.73 8.74
N ASN A 115 15.95 9.77 9.42
CA ASN A 115 15.49 11.17 9.40
C ASN A 115 14.03 11.51 9.76
N TYR A 116 13.09 10.56 9.78
CA TYR A 116 11.72 10.75 10.26
C TYR A 116 11.64 10.29 11.71
N GLY A 117 11.23 11.18 12.60
CA GLY A 117 11.41 11.08 14.05
C GLY A 117 10.86 9.80 14.70
N GLU A 118 11.26 9.60 15.96
CA GLU A 118 10.76 8.52 16.81
C GLU A 118 9.23 8.56 16.93
N GLY A 119 8.51 7.74 16.16
CA GLY A 119 7.05 7.80 16.24
C GLY A 119 6.28 6.71 15.53
N ASP A 120 6.72 6.25 14.35
CA ASP A 120 5.83 5.44 13.52
C ASP A 120 5.95 3.94 13.83
N ARG A 121 5.61 3.54 15.06
CA ARG A 121 5.35 2.12 15.42
C ARG A 121 4.10 1.57 14.71
N TYR A 122 3.44 2.38 13.90
CA TYR A 122 2.10 2.15 13.34
C TYR A 122 2.07 2.56 11.88
N ASN A 123 2.60 1.73 11.00
CA ASN A 123 2.49 2.00 9.57
C ASN A 123 1.01 2.06 9.15
N LYS A 124 0.53 3.26 8.78
CA LYS A 124 -0.85 3.52 8.37
C LYS A 124 -1.34 2.56 7.28
N CYS A 125 -0.47 2.14 6.37
CA CYS A 125 -0.84 1.21 5.29
C CYS A 125 -1.35 -0.12 5.86
N PHE A 126 -0.74 -0.65 6.93
CA PHE A 126 -1.23 -1.85 7.60
C PHE A 126 -2.55 -1.62 8.33
N LYS A 127 -2.69 -0.48 9.00
CA LYS A 127 -3.95 -0.15 9.66
C LYS A 127 -5.10 -0.11 8.66
N VAL A 128 -4.90 0.61 7.55
CA VAL A 128 -5.89 0.70 6.47
C VAL A 128 -6.14 -0.66 5.83
N LEU A 129 -5.11 -1.49 5.62
CA LEU A 129 -5.28 -2.86 5.13
C LEU A 129 -6.12 -3.72 6.07
N PHE A 130 -5.85 -3.67 7.38
CA PHE A 130 -6.60 -4.48 8.34
C PHE A 130 -8.03 -3.99 8.49
N GLU A 131 -8.26 -2.68 8.52
CA GLU A 131 -9.61 -2.10 8.48
C GLU A 131 -10.34 -2.54 7.19
N TYR A 132 -9.69 -2.44 6.03
CA TYR A 132 -10.23 -2.87 4.75
C TYR A 132 -10.66 -4.35 4.76
N ILE A 133 -9.81 -5.23 5.31
CA ILE A 133 -10.07 -6.66 5.45
C ILE A 133 -11.25 -6.91 6.40
N ARG A 134 -11.27 -6.25 7.57
CA ARG A 134 -12.34 -6.42 8.58
C ARG A 134 -13.72 -6.05 8.05
N GLU A 135 -13.80 -5.03 7.21
CA GLU A 135 -15.05 -4.58 6.60
C GLU A 135 -15.61 -5.56 5.55
N ARG A 136 -14.78 -6.47 5.03
CA ARG A 136 -15.09 -7.28 3.83
C ARG A 136 -15.13 -8.77 4.06
N LEU A 137 -14.46 -9.26 5.10
CA LEU A 137 -14.52 -10.67 5.49
C LEU A 137 -15.76 -10.94 6.35
N ASN A 138 -16.36 -12.11 6.16
CA ASN A 138 -17.31 -12.69 7.10
C ASN A 138 -16.59 -13.64 8.05
N HIS A 139 -17.27 -14.03 9.13
CA HIS A 139 -16.71 -14.99 10.08
C HIS A 139 -16.35 -16.32 9.40
N GLY A 140 -15.11 -16.78 9.63
CA GLY A 140 -14.56 -18.00 9.03
C GLY A 140 -13.96 -17.83 7.62
N GLU A 141 -14.05 -16.64 7.03
CA GLU A 141 -13.34 -16.31 5.79
C GLU A 141 -11.93 -15.78 6.09
N PHE A 142 -11.05 -15.85 5.09
CA PHE A 142 -9.70 -15.29 5.18
C PHE A 142 -9.27 -14.63 3.88
N ILE A 143 -8.47 -13.59 4.01
CA ILE A 143 -7.74 -12.96 2.91
C ILE A 143 -6.31 -13.47 2.90
N GLU A 144 -5.77 -13.66 1.71
CA GLU A 144 -4.38 -14.08 1.50
C GLU A 144 -3.58 -12.91 0.97
N VAL A 145 -2.34 -12.76 1.43
CA VAL A 145 -1.39 -11.78 0.90
C VAL A 145 -0.07 -12.47 0.61
N PHE A 146 0.49 -12.21 -0.56
CA PHE A 146 1.80 -12.71 -0.98
C PHE A 146 2.67 -11.54 -1.43
N ALA A 147 3.98 -11.62 -1.19
CA ALA A 147 4.94 -10.65 -1.69
C ALA A 147 6.08 -11.34 -2.44
N SER A 148 6.57 -10.68 -3.49
CA SER A 148 7.75 -11.14 -4.25
C SER A 148 8.47 -9.97 -4.88
N TRP A 149 9.76 -10.15 -5.16
CA TRP A 149 10.47 -9.22 -6.05
C TRP A 149 10.01 -9.37 -7.49
N ALA A 150 10.22 -8.31 -8.28
CA ALA A 150 10.05 -8.33 -9.73
C ALA A 150 10.77 -9.56 -10.35
N ASP A 151 10.09 -10.26 -11.25
CA ASP A 151 10.55 -11.48 -11.95
C ASP A 151 10.66 -12.74 -11.07
N GLU A 152 10.32 -12.66 -9.78
CA GLU A 152 10.31 -13.77 -8.83
C GLU A 152 8.90 -14.32 -8.56
N GLU A 153 7.86 -13.82 -9.21
CA GLU A 153 6.44 -14.17 -8.95
C GLU A 153 6.15 -15.67 -9.16
N LYS A 154 6.91 -16.31 -10.05
CA LYS A 154 6.85 -17.75 -10.35
C LYS A 154 7.63 -18.64 -9.38
N LEU A 155 8.48 -18.06 -8.53
CA LEU A 155 9.30 -18.83 -7.61
C LEU A 155 8.45 -19.33 -6.45
N ASP A 156 8.79 -20.51 -5.94
CA ASP A 156 8.12 -21.08 -4.79
C ASP A 156 8.21 -20.15 -3.57
N ARG A 157 7.10 -20.08 -2.83
CA ARG A 157 7.04 -19.39 -1.55
C ARG A 157 7.97 -20.03 -0.52
N LYS A 158 8.46 -19.22 0.40
CA LYS A 158 9.26 -19.65 1.54
C LYS A 158 8.30 -20.09 2.65
N VAL A 159 7.96 -21.38 2.66
CA VAL A 159 6.97 -21.96 3.59
C VAL A 159 7.32 -21.68 5.05
N GLU A 160 8.60 -21.56 5.38
CA GLU A 160 9.09 -21.20 6.72
C GLU A 160 8.72 -19.76 7.16
N LEU A 161 8.35 -18.89 6.22
CA LEU A 161 7.87 -17.54 6.49
C LEU A 161 6.35 -17.46 6.55
N ASP A 162 5.63 -18.48 6.07
CA ASP A 162 4.17 -18.45 5.99
C ASP A 162 3.56 -18.25 7.37
N ARG A 163 2.51 -17.43 7.44
CA ARG A 163 1.89 -17.08 8.72
C ARG A 163 0.39 -16.89 8.61
N ASP A 164 -0.27 -17.20 9.72
CA ASP A 164 -1.68 -16.93 9.94
C ASP A 164 -1.82 -15.82 10.98
N ILE A 165 -2.70 -14.86 10.70
CA ILE A 165 -2.94 -13.70 11.55
C ILE A 165 -4.44 -13.59 11.78
N PHE A 166 -4.83 -13.61 13.04
CA PHE A 166 -6.21 -13.42 13.46
C PHE A 166 -6.39 -11.94 13.86
N LEU A 167 -7.29 -11.23 13.19
CA LEU A 167 -7.51 -9.79 13.35
C LEU A 167 -8.40 -9.43 14.56
N ASN A 168 -8.55 -10.36 15.51
CA ASN A 168 -9.66 -10.42 16.47
C ASN A 168 -9.47 -9.54 17.70
N ASP A 169 -8.24 -9.09 18.00
CA ASP A 169 -7.91 -8.19 19.11
C ASP A 169 -6.65 -7.36 18.78
N GLU A 170 -6.28 -6.39 19.61
CA GLU A 170 -5.16 -5.44 19.42
C GLU A 170 -3.89 -6.11 18.87
N ILE A 171 -3.68 -6.01 17.56
CA ILE A 171 -2.44 -6.45 16.92
C ILE A 171 -1.34 -5.51 17.44
N SER A 172 -0.37 -6.06 18.15
CA SER A 172 0.88 -5.34 18.39
C SER A 172 1.59 -5.22 17.03
N TYR A 173 1.46 -4.05 16.41
CA TYR A 173 2.08 -3.74 15.12
C TYR A 173 3.62 -3.72 15.17
N GLY A 174 4.21 -3.86 16.36
CA GLY A 174 5.64 -3.87 16.58
C GLY A 174 6.31 -5.02 15.84
N ASP A 175 7.16 -4.68 14.87
CA ASP A 175 7.94 -5.57 13.98
C ASP A 175 7.16 -6.33 12.91
N PHE A 176 5.92 -5.91 12.60
CA PHE A 176 5.15 -6.52 11.53
C PHE A 176 5.65 -6.11 10.14
N GLN A 177 6.21 -7.06 9.38
CA GLN A 177 6.63 -6.88 7.99
C GLN A 177 6.03 -7.99 7.13
N ILE A 178 5.66 -7.69 5.88
CA ILE A 178 5.43 -8.73 4.87
C ILE A 178 6.75 -8.97 4.13
N LYS A 179 7.35 -10.14 4.35
CA LYS A 179 8.67 -10.50 3.82
C LYS A 179 8.57 -11.02 2.38
N ASP A 180 9.69 -10.95 1.67
CA ASP A 180 9.82 -11.55 0.35
C ASP A 180 9.49 -13.05 0.36
N ARG A 181 8.66 -13.46 -0.60
CA ARG A 181 8.13 -14.82 -0.80
C ARG A 181 7.40 -15.39 0.41
N GLN A 182 6.85 -14.51 1.25
CA GLN A 182 5.97 -14.88 2.35
C GLN A 182 4.52 -14.93 1.89
N TYR A 183 3.82 -16.01 2.22
CA TYR A 183 2.37 -16.10 2.12
C TYR A 183 1.72 -15.91 3.50
N THR A 184 0.84 -14.93 3.61
CA THR A 184 0.17 -14.54 4.86
C THR A 184 -1.34 -14.71 4.72
N ARG A 185 -1.99 -15.38 5.67
CA ARG A 185 -3.46 -15.43 5.76
C ARG A 185 -3.95 -14.55 6.90
N PHE A 186 -4.97 -13.75 6.62
CA PHE A 186 -5.64 -12.88 7.59
C PHE A 186 -7.06 -13.39 7.84
N PHE A 187 -7.37 -13.70 9.09
CA PHE A 187 -8.65 -14.23 9.56
C PHE A 187 -9.39 -13.21 10.43
N LEU A 188 -10.72 -13.33 10.49
CA LEU A 188 -11.62 -12.66 11.45
C LEU A 188 -12.13 -13.63 12.53
#